data_AF-A6LUL1-F1
#
_entry.id   AF-A6LUL1-F1
#
_cell.length_a   1.000
_cell.length_b   1.000
_cell.length_c   1.000
_cell.angle_alpha   90.00
_cell.angle_beta   90.00
_cell.angle_gamma   90.00
#
_symmetry.space_group_name_H-M   'P 1'
#
loop_
_entity.id
_entity.type
_entity.pdbx_description
1 polymer ?
#
loop_
_entity_poly.entity_id
_entity_poly.type
_entity_poly.pdbx_seq_one_letter_code
_entity_poly.pdbx_strand_id
1 'polypeptide(L)'
;MNPYQLIMNVQQRMQQDPDFANKFNKAVSELNKVPGLQQRVIQIAQISDESQREQAMERLPKDAKHAVKRILGLLDEYNIYK
;
A
#
# COMPACT_ATOMS: atom_id res chain seq x y z
N MET A 1 -11.46 -8.09 -2.33
CA MET A 1 -10.23 -8.88 -2.56
C MET A 1 -9.63 -9.27 -1.21
N ASN A 2 -9.08 -10.48 -1.05
CA ASN A 2 -8.42 -10.90 0.20
C ASN A 2 -6.92 -10.46 0.24
N PRO A 3 -6.27 -10.40 1.42
CA PRO A 3 -4.85 -10.02 1.53
C PRO A 3 -3.90 -10.80 0.60
N TYR A 4 -4.11 -12.10 0.44
CA TYR A 4 -3.25 -12.93 -0.40
C TYR A 4 -3.36 -12.56 -1.87
N GLN A 5 -4.58 -12.32 -2.36
CA GLN A 5 -4.86 -11.86 -3.71
C GLN A 5 -4.24 -10.48 -3.96
N LEU A 6 -4.30 -9.57 -2.99
CA LEU A 6 -3.63 -8.27 -3.10
C LEU A 6 -2.13 -8.45 -3.31
N ILE A 7 -1.49 -9.30 -2.51
CA ILE A 7 -0.05 -9.56 -2.62
C ILE A 7 0.26 -10.18 -3.98
N MET A 8 -0.52 -11.15 -4.47
CA MET A 8 -0.32 -11.74 -5.79
C MET A 8 -0.48 -10.71 -6.91
N ASN A 9 -1.53 -9.89 -6.89
CA ASN A 9 -1.77 -8.88 -7.93
C ASN A 9 -0.65 -7.83 -7.97
N VAL A 10 -0.17 -7.39 -6.80
CA VAL A 10 1.00 -6.51 -6.71
C VAL A 10 2.23 -7.19 -7.30
N GLN A 11 2.53 -8.44 -6.92
CA GLN A 11 3.68 -9.17 -7.45
C GLN A 11 3.61 -9.36 -8.97
N GLN A 12 2.45 -9.74 -9.50
CA GLN A 12 2.23 -9.84 -10.94
C GLN A 12 2.44 -8.50 -11.62
N ARG A 13 1.92 -7.40 -11.06
CA ARG A 13 2.12 -6.07 -11.64
C ARG A 13 3.59 -5.66 -11.63
N MET A 14 4.32 -5.94 -10.55
CA MET A 14 5.75 -5.67 -10.47
C MET A 14 6.55 -6.42 -11.55
N GLN A 15 6.11 -7.62 -11.95
CA GLN A 15 6.76 -8.38 -13.03
C GLN A 15 6.43 -7.83 -14.43
N GLN A 16 5.24 -7.28 -14.61
CA GLN A 16 4.76 -6.78 -15.91
C GLN A 16 5.16 -5.33 -16.18
N ASP A 17 5.32 -4.52 -15.14
CA ASP A 17 5.53 -3.08 -15.22
C ASP A 17 6.70 -2.64 -14.33
N PRO A 18 7.89 -2.42 -14.92
CA PRO A 18 9.07 -1.97 -14.20
C PRO A 18 8.89 -0.60 -13.53
N ASP A 19 8.08 0.30 -14.11
CA ASP A 19 7.82 1.62 -13.52
C ASP A 19 6.98 1.49 -12.25
N PHE A 20 5.95 0.65 -12.28
CA PHE A 20 5.20 0.29 -11.08
C PHE A 20 6.13 -0.32 -10.03
N ALA A 21 6.96 -1.29 -10.41
CA ALA A 21 7.89 -1.95 -9.48
C ALA A 21 8.84 -0.95 -8.82
N ASN A 22 9.41 -0.02 -9.58
CA ASN A 22 10.31 1.01 -9.08
C ASN A 22 9.60 1.96 -8.09
N LYS A 23 8.41 2.47 -8.47
CA LYS A 23 7.62 3.37 -7.62
C LYS A 23 7.18 2.67 -6.33
N PHE A 24 6.70 1.43 -6.44
CA PHE A 24 6.23 0.63 -5.31
C PHE A 24 7.36 0.29 -4.36
N ASN A 25 8.49 -0.22 -4.87
CA ASN A 25 9.67 -0.54 -4.06
C ASN A 25 10.22 0.69 -3.32
N LYS A 26 10.23 1.85 -3.98
CA LYS A 26 10.64 3.11 -3.35
C LYS A 26 9.72 3.44 -2.17
N ALA A 27 8.40 3.38 -2.35
CA ALA A 27 7.44 3.66 -1.29
C ALA A 27 7.54 2.64 -0.13
N VAL A 28 7.73 1.34 -0.44
CA VAL A 28 7.93 0.30 0.59
C VAL A 28 9.24 0.48 1.35
N SER A 29 10.33 0.89 0.68
CA SER A 29 11.61 1.13 1.34
C SER A 29 11.54 2.24 2.39
N GLU A 30 10.67 3.23 2.20
CA GLU A 30 10.41 4.29 3.17
C GLU A 30 9.60 3.76 4.35
N LEU A 31 8.66 2.84 4.11
CA LEU A 31 7.94 2.15 5.20
C LEU A 31 8.86 1.28 6.05
N ASN A 32 9.85 0.63 5.43
CA ASN A 32 10.77 -0.27 6.13
C ASN A 32 11.64 0.43 7.18
N LYS A 33 11.74 1.77 7.10
CA LYS A 33 12.38 2.60 8.13
C LYS A 33 11.57 2.65 9.43
N VAL A 34 10.31 2.27 9.39
CA VAL A 34 9.39 2.23 10.53
C VAL A 34 8.99 0.78 10.81
N PRO A 35 9.54 0.15 11.87
CA PRO A 35 9.21 -1.22 12.23
C PRO A 35 7.70 -1.46 12.42
N GLY A 36 7.19 -2.59 11.94
CA GLY A 36 5.79 -2.99 12.08
C GLY A 36 4.79 -2.29 11.14
N LEU A 37 5.25 -1.31 10.36
CA LEU A 37 4.36 -0.48 9.54
C LEU A 37 3.77 -1.23 8.33
N GLN A 38 4.51 -2.18 7.75
CA GLN A 38 4.04 -2.99 6.60
C GLN A 38 2.73 -3.73 6.90
N GLN A 39 2.64 -4.38 8.07
CA GLN A 39 1.43 -5.09 8.50
C GLN A 39 0.25 -4.13 8.62
N ARG A 40 0.50 -2.92 9.12
CA ARG A 40 -0.52 -1.89 9.27
C ARG A 40 -1.03 -1.37 7.92
N VAL A 41 -0.16 -1.26 6.91
CA VAL A 41 -0.59 -0.91 5.54
C VAL A 41 -1.47 -1.99 4.94
N ILE A 42 -1.10 -3.26 5.12
CA ILE A 42 -1.90 -4.39 4.66
C ILE A 42 -3.29 -4.38 5.31
N GLN A 43 -3.36 -4.08 6.62
CA GLN A 43 -4.63 -3.90 7.33
C GLN A 43 -5.46 -2.75 6.77
N ILE A 44 -4.84 -1.58 6.56
CA ILE A 44 -5.52 -0.39 6.03
C ILE A 44 -6.05 -0.63 4.61
N ALA A 45 -5.28 -1.30 3.76
CA ALA A 45 -5.66 -1.64 2.39
C ALA A 45 -6.84 -2.62 2.30
N GLN A 46 -7.20 -3.30 3.39
CA GLN A 46 -8.35 -4.20 3.48
C GLN A 46 -9.61 -3.52 4.00
N ILE A 47 -9.51 -2.29 4.50
CA ILE A 47 -10.66 -1.55 5.00
C ILE A 47 -11.49 -1.11 3.79
N SER A 48 -12.67 -1.70 3.65
CA SER A 48 -13.62 -1.37 2.57
C SER A 48 -14.32 -0.03 2.80
N ASP A 49 -14.47 0.39 4.05
CA ASP A 49 -15.10 1.67 4.40
C ASP A 49 -14.09 2.82 4.32
N GLU A 50 -14.39 3.82 3.51
CA GLU A 50 -13.48 4.92 3.24
C GLU A 50 -13.19 5.77 4.49
N SER A 51 -14.20 6.02 5.32
CA SER A 51 -14.05 6.80 6.57
C SER A 51 -13.15 6.07 7.57
N GLN A 52 -13.34 4.76 7.74
CA GLN A 52 -12.47 3.95 8.59
C GLN A 52 -11.05 3.87 8.05
N ARG A 53 -10.88 3.81 6.73
CA ARG A 53 -9.57 3.81 6.09
C ARG A 53 -8.83 5.12 6.35
N GLU A 54 -9.53 6.25 6.23
CA GLU A 54 -8.98 7.58 6.54
C GLU A 54 -8.57 7.70 8.02
N GLN A 55 -9.44 7.28 8.95
CA GLN A 55 -9.10 7.29 10.38
C GLN A 55 -7.89 6.39 10.69
N ALA A 56 -7.79 5.22 10.07
CA ALA A 56 -6.64 4.34 10.26
C ALA A 56 -5.35 4.96 9.71
N MET A 57 -5.43 5.67 8.58
CA MET A 57 -4.35 6.46 8.00
C MET A 57 -3.93 7.62 8.91
N GLU A 58 -4.86 8.28 9.59
CA GLU A 58 -4.55 9.37 10.51
C GLU A 58 -3.73 8.92 11.73
N ARG A 59 -3.90 7.67 12.15
CA ARG A 59 -3.17 7.08 13.28
C ARG A 59 -1.76 6.61 12.94
N LEU A 60 -1.32 6.76 11.69
CA LEU A 60 0.05 6.45 11.28
C LEU A 60 1.02 7.56 11.72
N PRO A 61 2.30 7.23 11.98
CA PRO A 61 3.35 8.23 12.15
C PRO A 61 3.39 9.21 10.97
N LYS A 62 3.72 10.48 11.20
CA LYS A 62 3.79 11.50 10.13
C LYS A 62 4.66 11.05 8.95
N ASP A 63 5.83 10.48 9.26
CA ASP A 63 6.81 10.02 8.27
C ASP A 63 6.28 8.83 7.44
N ALA A 64 5.40 8.03 8.06
CA ALA A 64 4.76 6.88 7.44
C ALA A 64 3.59 7.25 6.52
N LYS A 65 2.80 8.27 6.90
CA LYS A 65 1.57 8.66 6.17
C LYS A 65 1.83 8.89 4.69
N HIS A 66 2.92 9.56 4.35
CA HIS A 66 3.27 9.83 2.96
C HIS A 66 3.57 8.55 2.16
N ALA A 67 4.34 7.63 2.72
CA ALA A 67 4.66 6.37 2.09
C ALA A 67 3.41 5.48 1.90
N VAL A 68 2.52 5.44 2.91
CA VAL A 68 1.27 4.67 2.80
C VAL A 68 0.33 5.30 1.76
N LYS A 69 0.17 6.63 1.73
CA LYS A 69 -0.63 7.31 0.70
C LYS A 69 -0.11 7.01 -0.70
N ARG A 70 1.22 7.01 -0.89
CA ARG A 70 1.83 6.63 -2.17
C ARG A 70 1.50 5.20 -2.57
N ILE A 71 1.58 4.25 -1.64
CA ILE A 71 1.25 2.85 -1.93
C ILE A 71 -0.21 2.71 -2.32
N LEU A 72 -1.14 3.22 -1.52
CA LEU A 72 -2.57 3.15 -1.82
C LEU A 72 -2.89 3.82 -3.17
N GLY A 73 -2.30 4.99 -3.43
CA GLY A 73 -2.46 5.67 -4.72
C GLY A 73 -1.94 4.86 -5.91
N LEU A 74 -0.81 4.16 -5.77
CA LEU A 74 -0.32 3.23 -6.81
C LEU A 74 -1.27 2.05 -6.99
N LEU A 75 -1.84 1.51 -5.93
CA LEU A 75 -2.80 0.41 -6.04
C LEU A 75 -4.08 0.85 -6.77
N ASP A 76 -4.53 2.09 -6.54
CA ASP A 76 -5.68 2.68 -7.23
C ASP A 76 -5.36 3.03 -8.70
N GLU A 77 -4.24 3.72 -8.97
CA GLU A 77 -3.78 4.12 -10.32
C GLU A 77 -3.68 2.90 -11.25
N TYR A 78 -3.14 1.81 -10.72
CA TYR A 78 -2.94 0.57 -11.47
C TYR A 78 -4.13 -0.41 -11.37
N ASN A 79 -5.26 0.03 -10.80
CA ASN A 79 -6.49 -0.74 -10.64
C ASN A 79 -6.26 -2.13 -10.00
N ILE A 80 -5.33 -2.24 -9.05
CA ILE A 80 -4.94 -3.52 -8.43
C ILE A 80 -6.09 -4.15 -7.62
N TYR A 81 -7.04 -3.33 -7.17
CA TYR A 81 -8.20 -3.76 -6.39
C TYR A 81 -9.38 -4.32 -7.21
N LYS A 82 -9.36 -4.15 -8.53
CA LYS A 82 -10.45 -4.57 -9.43
C LYS A 82 -10.27 -5.99 -9.94
#